data_AF-A4V7J2-F1
#
_entry.id   AF-A4V7J2-F1
#
_cell.length_a   1.000
_cell.length_b   1.000
_cell.length_c   1.000
_cell.angle_alpha   90.00
_cell.angle_beta   90.00
_cell.angle_gamma   90.00
#
_symmetry.space_group_name_H-M   'P 1'
#
loop_
_entity.id
_entity.type
_entity.pdbx_description
1 polymer ?
#
loop_
_entity_poly.entity_id
_entity_poly.type
_entity_poly.pdbx_seq_one_letter_code
_entity_poly.pdbx_strand_id
1 'polypeptide(L)'
;MSPYFIKQARLAKNIEPVSRGYDLPDELVQQLGKVPDAQLTEHYGVPGPVLCRARKERSIPRFRILHTPDSSEYVAFSEEALALLGKISDIELAKRFDRSRREVKQEREVRGVEPYTRGRSLRIKPTPLVTIRATETVWSPEILSRLGQVKDIEVARLIGISPTTVGLKRKSLGIPPVLAGGWTQELLSLLGKVPDKELSERSGGLLTENSVCKARLLRKIPVCEALKPPPKAESAEVQSLLGVVNDYEIARRTGVSRSDITRLRLRLGIAPAKSGRLPRRKPRAPGSAYAMSPHEAKGVDRIWTQEEDALLGTAADSKVAALLKVDFWAVFNRRKEMNIPPYEFAYS
;
A
#
# COMPACT_ATOMS: atom_id res chain seq x y z
N MET A 1 -15.07 11.27 -6.38
CA MET A 1 -13.64 11.65 -6.38
C MET A 1 -13.33 12.44 -5.12
N SER A 2 -12.31 12.06 -4.36
CA SER A 2 -11.94 12.78 -3.13
C SER A 2 -11.45 14.21 -3.46
N PRO A 3 -11.81 15.23 -2.65
CA PRO A 3 -11.35 16.62 -2.85
C PRO A 3 -9.84 16.78 -3.01
N TYR A 4 -9.07 15.84 -2.43
CA TYR A 4 -7.61 15.79 -2.57
C TYR A 4 -7.17 15.55 -4.03
N PHE A 5 -7.75 14.56 -4.71
CA PHE A 5 -7.37 14.23 -6.09
C PHE A 5 -7.77 15.33 -7.08
N ILE A 6 -8.89 16.02 -6.82
CA ILE A 6 -9.32 17.18 -7.60
C ILE A 6 -8.32 18.33 -7.46
N LYS A 7 -7.81 18.59 -6.24
CA LYS A 7 -6.77 19.59 -6.00
C LYS A 7 -5.46 19.25 -6.73
N GLN A 8 -5.00 18.00 -6.65
CA GLN A 8 -3.77 17.56 -7.33
C GLN A 8 -3.88 17.65 -8.86
N ALA A 9 -5.03 17.26 -9.42
CA ALA A 9 -5.27 17.34 -10.86
C ALA A 9 -5.32 18.80 -11.39
N ARG A 10 -5.80 19.75 -10.58
CA ARG A 10 -5.80 21.18 -10.93
C ARG A 10 -4.40 21.78 -10.88
N LEU A 11 -3.62 21.46 -9.84
CA LEU A 11 -2.22 21.89 -9.72
C LEU A 11 -1.36 21.34 -10.86
N ALA A 12 -1.53 20.07 -11.23
CA ALA A 12 -0.82 19.46 -12.37
C ALA A 12 -1.15 20.12 -13.72
N LYS A 13 -2.26 20.85 -13.81
CA LYS A 13 -2.68 21.60 -15.00
C LYS A 13 -2.42 23.11 -14.88
N ASN A 14 -1.72 23.57 -13.84
CA ASN A 14 -1.51 25.00 -13.54
C ASN A 14 -2.81 25.82 -13.53
N ILE A 15 -3.92 25.21 -13.12
CA ILE A 15 -5.21 25.90 -13.00
C ILE A 15 -5.27 26.49 -11.60
N GLU A 16 -5.09 27.80 -11.51
CA GLU A 16 -5.22 28.54 -10.26
C GLU A 16 -6.57 28.23 -9.56
N PRO A 17 -6.61 28.21 -8.22
CA PRO A 17 -7.86 28.08 -7.49
C PRO A 17 -8.79 29.22 -7.89
N VAL A 18 -10.06 28.93 -8.17
CA VAL A 18 -11.07 29.98 -8.34
C VAL A 18 -11.22 30.67 -6.99
N SER A 19 -10.49 31.75 -6.76
CA SER A 19 -10.81 32.70 -5.72
C SER A 19 -12.05 33.44 -6.19
N ARG A 20 -13.20 33.17 -5.57
CA ARG A 20 -14.21 34.23 -5.49
C ARG A 20 -13.51 35.37 -4.73
N GLY A 21 -13.12 36.42 -5.46
CA GLY A 21 -12.70 37.68 -4.85
C GLY A 21 -13.89 38.17 -4.06
N TYR A 22 -13.78 38.11 -2.74
CA TYR A 22 -14.71 38.82 -1.88
C TYR A 22 -14.06 40.17 -1.65
N ASP A 23 -14.61 41.21 -2.27
CA ASP A 23 -14.25 42.57 -1.92
C ASP A 23 -14.84 42.84 -0.54
N LEU A 24 -13.97 42.87 0.46
CA LEU A 24 -14.38 43.09 1.85
C LEU A 24 -14.60 44.58 2.05
N PRO A 25 -15.79 45.01 2.53
CA PRO A 25 -16.03 46.41 2.88
C PRO A 25 -14.98 46.90 3.90
N ASP A 26 -14.53 48.15 3.76
CA ASP A 26 -13.51 48.71 4.66
C ASP A 26 -13.94 48.69 6.13
N GLU A 27 -15.24 48.87 6.39
CA GLU A 27 -15.82 48.77 7.74
C GLU A 27 -15.66 47.36 8.34
N LEU A 28 -15.85 46.31 7.53
CA LEU A 28 -15.64 44.93 7.95
C LEU A 28 -14.17 44.68 8.26
N VAL A 29 -13.26 45.20 7.43
CA VAL A 29 -11.81 45.06 7.64
C VAL A 29 -11.36 45.70 8.95
N GLN A 30 -11.93 46.86 9.32
CA GLN A 30 -11.65 47.54 10.59
C GLN A 30 -12.15 46.77 11.82
N GLN A 31 -13.15 45.90 11.66
CA GLN A 31 -13.72 45.06 12.72
C GLN A 31 -13.01 43.71 12.89
N LEU A 32 -12.19 43.29 11.92
CA LEU A 32 -11.40 42.06 12.00
C LEU A 32 -10.51 42.08 13.26
N GLY A 33 -10.62 41.05 14.10
CA GLY A 33 -9.83 40.93 15.33
C GLY A 33 -10.37 41.73 16.52
N LYS A 34 -11.37 42.60 16.33
CA LYS A 34 -12.12 43.29 17.40
C LYS A 34 -13.47 42.63 17.71
N VAL A 35 -14.03 41.93 16.73
CA VAL A 35 -15.32 41.22 16.81
C VAL A 35 -15.09 39.75 16.41
N PRO A 36 -15.82 38.78 16.99
CA PRO A 36 -15.77 37.40 16.54
C PRO A 36 -16.05 37.24 15.04
N ASP A 37 -15.19 36.51 14.33
CA ASP A 37 -15.36 36.20 12.89
C ASP A 37 -16.74 35.58 12.57
N ALA A 38 -17.38 34.91 13.52
CA ALA A 38 -18.72 34.34 13.37
C ALA A 38 -19.81 35.41 13.24
N GLN A 39 -19.75 36.47 14.05
CA GLN A 39 -20.69 37.60 13.97
C GLN A 39 -20.48 38.40 12.68
N LEU A 40 -19.23 38.59 12.27
CA LEU A 40 -18.91 39.23 10.99
C LEU A 40 -19.39 38.40 9.78
N THR A 41 -19.36 37.07 9.90
CA THR A 41 -19.91 36.16 8.86
C THR A 41 -21.42 36.34 8.72
N GLU A 42 -22.13 36.44 9.84
CA GLU A 42 -23.59 36.58 9.88
C GLU A 42 -24.05 37.97 9.40
N HIS A 43 -23.37 39.03 9.86
CA HIS A 43 -23.73 40.41 9.52
C HIS A 43 -23.46 40.77 8.05
N TYR A 44 -22.30 40.38 7.53
CA TYR A 44 -21.87 40.78 6.17
C TYR A 44 -22.06 39.68 5.12
N GLY A 45 -22.54 38.50 5.51
CA GLY A 45 -22.73 37.36 4.60
C GLY A 45 -21.42 36.79 4.03
N VAL A 46 -20.27 37.16 4.59
CA VAL A 46 -18.95 36.74 4.12
C VAL A 46 -18.55 35.42 4.78
N PRO A 47 -18.20 34.36 4.03
CA PRO A 47 -17.83 33.08 4.63
C PRO A 47 -16.60 33.17 5.56
N GLY A 48 -16.67 32.56 6.74
CA GLY A 48 -15.58 32.56 7.73
C GLY A 48 -14.16 32.21 7.21
N PRO A 49 -13.96 31.28 6.24
CA PRO A 49 -12.65 31.04 5.64
C PRO A 49 -12.05 32.26 4.92
N VAL A 50 -12.88 33.14 4.37
CA VAL A 50 -12.47 34.38 3.69
C VAL A 50 -11.97 35.39 4.73
N LEU A 51 -12.73 35.58 5.82
CA LEU A 51 -12.31 36.42 6.94
C LEU A 51 -11.01 35.91 7.58
N CYS A 52 -10.88 34.59 7.74
CA CYS A 52 -9.65 33.97 8.27
C CYS A 52 -8.43 34.25 7.37
N ARG A 53 -8.59 34.21 6.04
CA ARG A 53 -7.54 34.55 5.09
C ARG A 53 -7.21 36.04 5.15
N ALA A 54 -8.22 36.91 5.08
CA ALA A 54 -8.04 38.36 5.13
C ALA A 54 -7.36 38.83 6.42
N ARG A 55 -7.67 38.16 7.53
CA ARG A 55 -7.04 38.38 8.83
C ARG A 55 -5.55 37.96 8.83
N LYS A 56 -5.21 36.80 8.24
CA LYS A 56 -3.83 36.33 8.12
C LYS A 56 -2.98 37.21 7.20
N GLU A 57 -3.53 37.64 6.07
CA GLU A 57 -2.86 38.54 5.11
C GLU A 57 -2.51 39.89 5.75
N ARG A 58 -3.32 40.35 6.70
CA ARG A 58 -3.13 41.62 7.43
C ARG A 58 -2.42 41.43 8.78
N SER A 59 -1.92 40.23 9.08
CA SER A 59 -1.26 39.90 10.36
C SER A 59 -2.08 40.22 11.61
N ILE A 60 -3.41 40.26 11.49
CA ILE A 60 -4.31 40.54 12.61
C ILE A 60 -4.50 39.24 13.42
N PRO A 61 -4.32 39.21 14.74
CA PRO A 61 -4.60 38.02 15.53
C PRO A 61 -6.10 37.70 15.54
N ARG A 62 -6.47 36.42 15.69
CA ARG A 62 -7.89 36.04 15.84
C ARG A 62 -8.44 36.77 17.05
N PHE A 63 -9.66 37.29 16.96
CA PHE A 63 -10.36 37.82 18.12
C PHE A 63 -10.30 36.79 19.26
N ARG A 64 -9.61 37.16 20.33
CA ARG A 64 -9.45 36.40 21.56
C ARG A 64 -9.84 37.35 22.67
N ILE A 65 -10.81 36.96 23.48
CA ILE A 65 -11.04 37.67 24.72
C ILE A 65 -9.95 37.18 25.67
N LEU A 66 -8.97 38.05 25.96
CA LEU A 66 -7.87 37.76 26.89
C LEU A 66 -8.37 38.03 28.32
N HIS A 67 -8.70 36.96 29.02
CA HIS A 67 -9.35 36.97 30.34
C HIS A 67 -8.34 36.86 31.51
N THR A 68 -7.31 37.70 31.53
CA THR A 68 -6.55 37.90 32.77
C THR A 68 -7.21 39.02 33.58
N PRO A 69 -7.46 38.85 34.88
CA PRO A 69 -8.08 39.88 35.74
C PRO A 69 -7.36 41.23 35.72
N ASP A 70 -6.04 41.22 35.47
CA ASP A 70 -5.19 42.41 35.42
C ASP A 70 -5.24 43.16 34.08
N SER A 71 -6.04 42.69 33.10
CA SER A 71 -6.21 43.37 31.82
C SER A 71 -7.31 44.43 31.92
N SER A 72 -7.03 45.65 31.43
CA SER A 72 -8.00 46.75 31.30
C SER A 72 -9.19 46.43 30.39
N GLU A 73 -9.13 45.32 29.64
CA GLU A 73 -10.16 44.86 28.69
C GLU A 73 -11.01 43.70 29.25
N TYR A 74 -10.91 43.41 30.56
CA TYR A 74 -11.62 42.32 31.23
C TYR A 74 -13.13 42.63 31.39
N VAL A 75 -13.98 41.88 30.67
CA VAL A 75 -15.45 41.97 30.83
C VAL A 75 -15.88 41.06 31.98
N ALA A 76 -15.97 41.62 33.18
CA ALA A 76 -16.37 40.93 34.40
C ALA A 76 -17.64 40.09 34.20
N PHE A 77 -17.65 38.89 34.80
CA PHE A 77 -18.87 38.09 34.92
C PHE A 77 -19.86 38.83 35.83
N SER A 78 -21.14 38.87 35.43
CA SER A 78 -22.20 39.43 36.29
C SER A 78 -22.21 38.72 37.64
N GLU A 79 -22.57 39.42 38.70
CA GLU A 79 -22.62 38.85 40.06
C GLU A 79 -23.52 37.59 40.13
N GLU A 80 -24.60 37.56 39.35
CA GLU A 80 -25.49 36.40 39.22
C GLU A 80 -24.78 35.17 38.62
N ALA A 81 -23.95 35.37 37.60
CA ALA A 81 -23.17 34.31 36.97
C ALA A 81 -22.08 33.79 37.89
N LEU A 82 -21.43 34.67 38.66
CA LEU A 82 -20.45 34.30 39.68
C LEU A 82 -21.10 33.47 40.81
N ALA A 83 -22.32 33.82 41.23
CA ALA A 83 -23.06 33.09 42.25
C ALA A 83 -23.46 31.66 41.82
N LEU A 84 -23.53 31.40 40.50
CA LEU A 84 -23.89 30.11 39.89
C LEU A 84 -22.66 29.29 39.44
N LEU A 85 -21.47 29.86 39.46
CA LEU A 85 -20.21 29.19 39.11
C LEU A 85 -19.96 28.01 40.05
N GLY A 86 -19.77 26.80 39.50
CA GLY A 86 -19.63 25.56 40.28
C GLY A 86 -20.94 24.97 40.83
N LYS A 87 -22.07 25.70 40.80
CA LYS A 87 -23.41 25.20 41.17
C LYS A 87 -24.21 24.64 39.98
N ILE A 88 -23.88 25.07 38.77
CA ILE A 88 -24.41 24.54 37.51
C ILE A 88 -23.25 24.24 36.56
N SER A 89 -23.49 23.42 35.52
CA SER A 89 -22.42 23.02 34.60
C SER A 89 -21.84 24.22 33.84
N ASP A 90 -20.53 24.18 33.56
CA ASP A 90 -19.87 25.23 32.77
C ASP A 90 -20.56 25.49 31.42
N ILE A 91 -21.18 24.45 30.84
CA ILE A 91 -21.92 24.53 29.58
C ILE A 91 -23.23 25.29 29.76
N GLU A 92 -23.93 25.05 30.87
CA GLU A 92 -25.23 25.63 31.16
C GLU A 92 -25.10 27.08 31.63
N LEU A 93 -24.07 27.39 32.43
CA LEU A 93 -23.70 28.76 32.76
C LEU A 93 -23.31 29.56 31.51
N ALA A 94 -22.50 28.96 30.63
CA ALA A 94 -22.10 29.58 29.37
C ALA A 94 -23.30 29.94 28.50
N LYS A 95 -24.26 29.02 28.33
CA LYS A 95 -25.49 29.27 27.55
C LYS A 95 -26.38 30.34 28.17
N ARG A 96 -26.49 30.38 29.50
CA ARG A 96 -27.41 31.29 30.20
C ARG A 96 -26.95 32.74 30.15
N PHE A 97 -25.63 32.97 30.14
CA PHE A 97 -25.03 34.31 30.17
C PHE A 97 -24.35 34.70 28.85
N ASP A 98 -24.66 33.97 27.76
CA ASP A 98 -24.08 34.13 26.43
C ASP A 98 -22.53 34.24 26.43
N ARG A 99 -21.91 33.35 27.21
CA ARG A 99 -20.44 33.23 27.33
C ARG A 99 -19.95 31.96 26.70
N SER A 100 -18.65 31.87 26.45
CA SER A 100 -18.04 30.62 26.01
C SER A 100 -17.71 29.72 27.20
N ARG A 101 -17.87 28.40 27.04
CA ARG A 101 -17.49 27.40 28.07
C ARG A 101 -16.04 27.57 28.54
N ARG A 102 -15.13 28.00 27.65
CA ARG A 102 -13.71 28.20 28.00
C ARG A 102 -13.53 29.36 28.97
N GLU A 103 -14.38 30.39 28.87
CA GLU A 103 -14.36 31.56 29.75
C GLU A 103 -14.85 31.21 31.14
N VAL A 104 -15.97 30.46 31.21
CA VAL A 104 -16.49 29.94 32.47
C VAL A 104 -15.46 29.05 33.17
N LYS A 105 -14.77 28.18 32.41
CA LYS A 105 -13.71 27.32 32.95
C LYS A 105 -12.53 28.15 33.49
N GLN A 106 -12.13 29.20 32.78
CA GLN A 106 -11.02 30.05 33.18
C GLN A 106 -11.35 30.85 34.44
N GLU A 107 -12.54 31.46 34.52
CA GLU A 107 -13.03 32.12 35.72
C GLU A 107 -13.08 31.19 36.92
N ARG A 108 -13.56 29.97 36.69
CA ARG A 108 -13.59 28.93 37.70
C ARG A 108 -12.17 28.62 38.21
N GLU A 109 -11.18 28.52 37.33
CA GLU A 109 -9.78 28.25 37.69
C GLU A 109 -9.13 29.43 38.42
N VAL A 110 -9.36 30.67 37.96
CA VAL A 110 -8.87 31.90 38.60
C VAL A 110 -9.43 32.04 40.02
N ARG A 111 -10.70 31.67 40.22
CA ARG A 111 -11.38 31.76 41.52
C ARG A 111 -11.26 30.48 42.37
N GLY A 112 -10.52 29.47 41.90
CA GLY A 112 -10.31 28.22 42.62
C GLY A 112 -11.58 27.41 42.89
N VAL A 113 -12.63 27.57 42.06
CA VAL A 113 -13.90 26.86 42.21
C VAL A 113 -13.79 25.50 41.52
N GLU A 114 -14.32 24.42 42.10
CA GLU A 114 -14.32 23.10 41.42
C GLU A 114 -15.41 23.02 40.33
N PRO A 115 -15.24 22.22 39.25
CA PRO A 115 -16.25 22.08 38.21
C PRO A 115 -17.52 21.46 38.77
N TYR A 116 -18.67 21.93 38.30
CA TYR A 116 -19.95 21.34 38.70
C TYR A 116 -20.05 19.86 38.30
N THR A 117 -20.30 19.01 39.29
CA THR A 117 -20.48 17.57 39.13
C THR A 117 -21.94 17.17 39.43
N ARG A 118 -22.82 17.18 38.41
CA ARG A 118 -24.20 16.69 38.56
C ARG A 118 -24.21 15.23 39.00
N GLY A 119 -24.66 14.95 40.22
CA GLY A 119 -24.83 13.57 40.71
C GLY A 119 -23.54 12.73 40.74
N ARG A 120 -22.36 13.35 40.63
CA ARG A 120 -21.09 12.74 41.01
C ARG A 120 -20.67 13.36 42.34
N SER A 121 -21.37 12.97 43.40
CA SER A 121 -20.65 12.73 44.66
C SER A 121 -19.41 11.92 44.29
N LEU A 122 -18.26 12.36 44.76
CA LEU A 122 -16.99 11.64 44.71
C LEU A 122 -17.24 10.13 44.76
N ARG A 123 -17.17 9.45 43.60
CA ARG A 123 -16.85 8.03 43.54
C ARG A 123 -15.33 7.85 43.62
N ILE A 124 -14.66 8.70 44.39
CA ILE A 124 -13.85 8.14 45.46
C ILE A 124 -14.87 7.79 46.55
N LYS A 125 -15.55 6.64 46.39
CA LYS A 125 -15.75 5.86 47.61
C LYS A 125 -14.32 5.71 48.12
N PRO A 126 -13.95 6.04 49.38
CA PRO A 126 -12.97 5.17 50.00
C PRO A 126 -13.59 3.81 49.73
N THR A 127 -12.96 2.99 48.88
CA THR A 127 -13.32 1.59 48.81
C THR A 127 -13.57 1.24 50.25
N PRO A 128 -14.77 0.76 50.64
CA PRO A 128 -14.82 0.14 51.93
C PRO A 128 -13.63 -0.80 51.84
N LEU A 129 -12.78 -0.76 52.85
CA LEU A 129 -12.16 -1.97 53.30
C LEU A 129 -13.37 -2.90 53.58
N VAL A 130 -14.01 -3.40 52.52
CA VAL A 130 -14.46 -4.77 52.44
C VAL A 130 -13.13 -5.42 52.67
N THR A 131 -12.90 -5.68 53.95
CA THR A 131 -12.06 -6.74 54.43
C THR A 131 -12.54 -7.91 53.61
N ILE A 132 -11.94 -8.09 52.43
CA ILE A 132 -12.06 -9.28 51.64
C ILE A 132 -11.36 -10.28 52.55
N ARG A 133 -12.10 -10.87 53.49
CA ARG A 133 -11.77 -12.12 54.17
C ARG A 133 -11.76 -13.30 53.17
N ALA A 134 -11.39 -13.02 51.92
CA ALA A 134 -11.60 -13.82 50.71
C ALA A 134 -10.53 -13.51 49.64
N THR A 135 -9.37 -12.95 50.02
CA THR A 135 -8.25 -12.75 49.10
C THR A 135 -7.66 -14.08 48.62
N GLU A 136 -7.95 -15.18 49.31
CA GLU A 136 -7.61 -16.54 48.91
C GLU A 136 -8.66 -17.19 47.99
N THR A 137 -9.96 -16.90 48.15
CA THR A 137 -11.03 -17.55 47.35
C THR A 137 -11.15 -17.01 45.92
N VAL A 138 -10.67 -15.80 45.66
CA VAL A 138 -10.75 -15.17 44.33
C VAL A 138 -9.70 -15.72 43.36
N TRP A 139 -8.53 -16.09 43.86
CA TRP A 139 -7.41 -16.57 43.05
C TRP A 139 -7.30 -18.09 43.13
N SER A 140 -8.32 -18.79 42.66
CA SER A 140 -8.26 -20.25 42.57
C SER A 140 -7.15 -20.70 41.61
N PRO A 141 -6.59 -21.91 41.78
CA PRO A 141 -5.59 -22.46 40.86
C PRO A 141 -6.05 -22.47 39.39
N GLU A 142 -7.35 -22.67 39.17
CA GLU A 142 -7.98 -22.62 37.84
C GLU A 142 -7.98 -21.22 37.21
N ILE A 143 -8.12 -20.16 38.03
CA ILE A 143 -8.02 -18.78 37.54
C ILE A 143 -6.56 -18.39 37.34
N LEU A 144 -5.66 -18.84 38.21
CA LEU A 144 -4.23 -18.61 38.06
C LEU A 144 -3.66 -19.25 36.79
N SER A 145 -4.12 -20.44 36.40
CA SER A 145 -3.71 -21.08 35.15
C SER A 145 -4.20 -20.34 33.90
N ARG A 146 -5.35 -19.66 33.99
CA ARG A 146 -5.93 -18.86 32.90
C ARG A 146 -5.25 -17.50 32.72
N LEU A 147 -4.56 -16.97 33.73
CA LEU A 147 -3.80 -15.71 33.63
C LEU A 147 -2.68 -15.86 32.59
N GLY A 148 -2.68 -15.00 31.57
CA GLY A 148 -1.68 -15.04 30.48
C GLY A 148 -2.01 -16.01 29.34
N GLN A 149 -3.04 -16.85 29.48
CA GLN A 149 -3.62 -17.63 28.38
C GLN A 149 -4.81 -16.91 27.74
N VAL A 150 -5.64 -16.27 28.57
CA VAL A 150 -6.85 -15.57 28.17
C VAL A 150 -6.68 -14.07 28.46
N LYS A 151 -7.35 -13.19 27.71
CA LYS A 151 -7.25 -11.74 27.93
C LYS A 151 -7.71 -11.39 29.35
N ASP A 152 -7.01 -10.45 29.99
CA ASP A 152 -7.31 -9.98 31.35
C ASP A 152 -8.79 -9.53 31.52
N ILE A 153 -9.43 -9.06 30.44
CA ILE A 153 -10.86 -8.67 30.43
C ILE A 153 -11.83 -9.84 30.52
N GLU A 154 -11.47 -11.00 29.95
CA GLU A 154 -12.32 -12.20 29.96
C GLU A 154 -12.20 -12.88 31.33
N VAL A 155 -10.97 -12.98 31.87
CA VAL A 155 -10.75 -13.43 33.25
C VAL A 155 -11.49 -12.55 34.25
N ALA A 156 -11.43 -11.22 34.07
CA ALA A 156 -12.18 -10.25 34.88
C ALA A 156 -13.70 -10.47 34.83
N ARG A 157 -14.27 -10.79 33.67
CA ARG A 157 -15.70 -11.11 33.53
C ARG A 157 -16.08 -12.41 34.24
N LEU A 158 -15.21 -13.42 34.21
CA LEU A 158 -15.46 -14.72 34.84
C LEU A 158 -15.50 -14.62 36.37
N ILE A 159 -14.61 -13.83 36.97
CA ILE A 159 -14.50 -13.70 38.43
C ILE A 159 -15.23 -12.48 39.00
N GLY A 160 -15.81 -11.63 38.14
CA GLY A 160 -16.55 -10.42 38.55
C GLY A 160 -15.67 -9.29 39.11
N ILE A 161 -14.42 -9.18 38.68
CA ILE A 161 -13.44 -8.21 39.19
C ILE A 161 -13.03 -7.22 38.10
N SER A 162 -12.47 -6.07 38.49
CA SER A 162 -11.89 -5.12 37.55
C SER A 162 -10.74 -5.74 36.73
N PRO A 163 -10.70 -5.55 35.39
CA PRO A 163 -9.56 -5.93 34.54
C PRO A 163 -8.22 -5.38 35.03
N THR A 164 -8.23 -4.21 35.69
CA THR A 164 -7.03 -3.61 36.28
C THR A 164 -6.45 -4.47 37.39
N THR A 165 -7.31 -5.03 38.26
CA THR A 165 -6.89 -5.90 39.37
C THR A 165 -6.32 -7.23 38.86
N VAL A 166 -6.92 -7.79 37.81
CA VAL A 166 -6.40 -8.97 37.08
C VAL A 166 -5.02 -8.67 36.49
N GLY A 167 -4.88 -7.53 35.81
CA GLY A 167 -3.60 -7.09 35.26
C GLY A 167 -2.52 -6.86 36.32
N LEU A 168 -2.88 -6.33 37.50
CA LEU A 168 -1.96 -6.17 38.63
C LEU A 168 -1.53 -7.53 39.20
N LYS A 169 -2.46 -8.47 39.39
CA LYS A 169 -2.12 -9.83 39.84
C LYS A 169 -1.22 -10.55 38.84
N ARG A 170 -1.57 -10.50 37.55
CA ARG A 170 -0.74 -11.03 36.45
C ARG A 170 0.68 -10.47 36.49
N LYS A 171 0.83 -9.14 36.65
CA LYS A 171 2.14 -8.48 36.80
C LYS A 171 2.89 -8.94 38.04
N SER A 172 2.22 -9.12 39.19
CA SER A 172 2.85 -9.59 40.43
C SER A 172 3.38 -11.03 40.31
N LEU A 173 2.78 -11.84 39.44
CA LEU A 173 3.22 -13.20 39.13
C LEU A 173 4.25 -13.24 37.99
N GLY A 174 4.67 -12.09 37.46
CA GLY A 174 5.60 -12.01 36.32
C GLY A 174 5.03 -12.53 34.99
N ILE A 175 3.73 -12.82 34.92
CA ILE A 175 3.09 -13.38 33.74
C ILE A 175 2.91 -12.24 32.71
N PRO A 176 3.34 -12.37 31.45
CA PRO A 176 3.12 -11.34 30.42
C PRO A 176 1.66 -11.30 29.96
N PRO A 177 1.15 -10.16 29.45
CA PRO A 177 -0.22 -10.07 28.94
C PRO A 177 -0.38 -10.86 27.64
N VAL A 178 -1.57 -11.41 27.41
CA VAL A 178 -1.94 -11.95 26.09
C VAL A 178 -1.89 -10.82 25.08
N LEU A 179 -1.05 -10.98 24.06
CA LEU A 179 -0.87 -9.96 23.03
C LEU A 179 -2.04 -10.00 22.05
N ALA A 180 -2.35 -8.84 21.47
CA ALA A 180 -3.43 -8.71 20.51
C ALA A 180 -3.17 -9.60 19.27
N GLY A 181 -4.22 -10.25 18.77
CA GLY A 181 -4.18 -10.99 17.51
C GLY A 181 -3.59 -12.40 17.59
N GLY A 182 -3.71 -13.10 18.72
CA GLY A 182 -3.31 -14.52 18.84
C GLY A 182 -1.81 -14.75 19.03
N TRP A 183 -1.03 -13.69 19.23
CA TRP A 183 0.40 -13.77 19.49
C TRP A 183 0.67 -14.21 20.92
N THR A 184 1.29 -15.39 21.09
CA THR A 184 1.87 -15.81 22.37
C THR A 184 3.35 -15.40 22.45
N GLN A 185 3.90 -15.38 23.65
CA GLN A 185 5.31 -15.06 23.86
C GLN A 185 6.23 -16.10 23.20
N GLU A 186 5.81 -17.37 23.21
CA GLU A 186 6.49 -18.47 22.52
C GLU A 186 6.55 -18.21 21.01
N LEU A 187 5.42 -17.85 20.38
CA LEU A 187 5.36 -17.53 18.95
C LEU A 187 6.22 -16.31 18.59
N LEU A 188 6.28 -15.30 19.48
CA LEU A 188 7.19 -14.17 19.28
C LEU A 188 8.67 -14.58 19.37
N SER A 189 9.02 -15.51 20.27
CA SER A 189 10.41 -15.97 20.41
C SER A 189 10.91 -16.78 19.20
N LEU A 190 9.98 -17.36 18.44
CA LEU A 190 10.22 -18.09 17.20
C LEU A 190 10.23 -17.18 15.97
N LEU A 191 9.74 -15.94 16.08
CA LEU A 191 9.65 -14.99 14.99
C LEU A 191 11.04 -14.64 14.45
N GLY A 192 11.30 -14.97 13.18
CA GLY A 192 12.60 -14.78 12.53
C GLY A 192 13.60 -15.93 12.72
N LYS A 193 13.36 -16.86 13.65
CA LYS A 193 14.12 -18.11 13.77
C LYS A 193 13.59 -19.21 12.87
N VAL A 194 12.27 -19.21 12.67
CA VAL A 194 11.52 -20.18 11.86
C VAL A 194 10.88 -19.41 10.69
N PRO A 195 10.71 -20.02 9.50
CA PRO A 195 10.00 -19.40 8.39
C PRO A 195 8.59 -18.92 8.76
N ASP A 196 8.18 -17.78 8.20
CA ASP A 196 6.88 -17.13 8.51
C ASP A 196 5.69 -18.09 8.29
N LYS A 197 5.76 -18.94 7.24
CA LYS A 197 4.75 -19.96 6.95
C LYS A 197 4.66 -21.03 8.04
N GLU A 198 5.78 -21.61 8.41
CA GLU A 198 5.84 -22.65 9.44
C GLU A 198 5.42 -22.10 10.81
N LEU A 199 5.76 -20.85 11.12
CA LEU A 199 5.30 -20.19 12.36
C LEU A 199 3.78 -19.98 12.38
N SER A 200 3.16 -19.73 11.21
CA SER A 200 1.70 -19.65 11.09
C SER A 200 1.03 -21.00 11.28
N GLU A 201 1.60 -22.09 10.75
CA GLU A 201 1.09 -23.45 10.94
C GLU A 201 1.22 -23.90 12.40
N ARG A 202 2.37 -23.63 13.04
CA ARG A 202 2.60 -23.88 14.47
C ARG A 202 1.67 -23.09 15.39
N SER A 203 1.10 -21.99 14.92
CA SER A 203 0.12 -21.21 15.68
C SER A 203 -1.27 -21.86 15.73
N GLY A 204 -1.48 -23.00 15.07
CA GLY A 204 -2.76 -23.73 15.09
C GLY A 204 -3.92 -22.96 14.48
N GLY A 205 -3.65 -22.06 13.53
CA GLY A 205 -4.65 -21.22 12.86
C GLY A 205 -4.97 -19.89 13.57
N LEU A 206 -4.29 -19.57 14.68
CA LEU A 206 -4.43 -18.29 15.37
C LEU A 206 -3.80 -17.12 14.59
N LEU A 207 -2.74 -17.41 13.82
CA LEU A 207 -2.01 -16.43 13.03
C LEU A 207 -2.04 -16.81 11.55
N THR A 208 -2.28 -15.82 10.69
CA THR A 208 -2.07 -15.96 9.24
C THR A 208 -0.63 -15.64 8.87
N GLU A 209 -0.12 -16.23 7.78
CA GLU A 209 1.24 -15.94 7.25
C GLU A 209 1.46 -14.42 7.07
N ASN A 210 0.46 -13.69 6.58
CA ASN A 210 0.53 -12.24 6.42
C ASN A 210 0.60 -11.49 7.77
N SER A 211 -0.07 -11.99 8.81
CA SER A 211 0.04 -11.44 10.17
C SER A 211 1.45 -11.63 10.72
N VAL A 212 2.05 -12.81 10.50
CA VAL A 212 3.44 -13.13 10.87
C VAL A 212 4.43 -12.24 10.14
N CYS A 213 4.30 -12.11 8.82
CA CYS A 213 5.14 -11.25 8.01
C CYS A 213 5.07 -9.78 8.47
N LYS A 214 3.86 -9.25 8.71
CA LYS A 214 3.69 -7.89 9.24
C LYS A 214 4.32 -7.72 10.63
N ALA A 215 4.11 -8.68 11.53
CA ALA A 215 4.69 -8.64 12.87
C ALA A 215 6.22 -8.64 12.85
N ARG A 216 6.82 -9.40 11.92
CA ARG A 216 8.26 -9.45 11.66
C ARG A 216 8.78 -8.12 11.09
N LEU A 217 8.12 -7.58 10.08
CA LEU A 217 8.48 -6.30 9.45
C LEU A 217 8.39 -5.12 10.41
N LEU A 218 7.32 -5.04 11.22
CA LEU A 218 7.15 -4.00 12.24
C LEU A 218 8.27 -4.02 13.29
N ARG A 219 8.81 -5.21 13.59
CA ARG A 219 9.91 -5.41 14.54
C ARG A 219 11.29 -5.34 13.88
N LYS A 220 11.35 -5.05 12.58
CA LYS A 220 12.58 -4.98 11.78
C LYS A 220 13.42 -6.26 11.85
N ILE A 221 12.76 -7.41 12.03
CA ILE A 221 13.43 -8.71 12.07
C ILE A 221 13.62 -9.18 10.62
N PRO A 222 14.84 -9.57 10.20
CA PRO A 222 15.06 -10.11 8.86
C PRO A 222 14.31 -11.43 8.65
N VAL A 223 13.99 -11.74 7.39
CA VAL A 223 13.37 -13.04 7.05
C VAL A 223 14.34 -14.16 7.42
N CYS A 224 13.83 -15.26 7.96
CA CYS A 224 14.64 -16.47 8.16
C CYS A 224 15.11 -16.99 6.78
N GLU A 225 16.40 -16.86 6.47
CA GLU A 225 17.00 -17.21 5.17
C GLU A 225 17.15 -18.73 4.94
N ALA A 226 16.98 -19.53 5.99
CA ALA A 226 17.47 -20.91 6.06
C ALA A 226 16.87 -21.90 5.03
N LEU A 227 15.75 -21.58 4.36
CA LEU A 227 15.08 -22.50 3.43
C LEU A 227 14.43 -21.79 2.24
N LYS A 228 15.03 -20.74 1.68
CA LYS A 228 14.63 -20.39 0.30
C LYS A 228 15.22 -21.45 -0.63
N PRO A 229 14.40 -22.28 -1.33
CA PRO A 229 14.91 -22.91 -2.54
C PRO A 229 15.47 -21.78 -3.40
N PRO A 230 16.63 -21.98 -4.06
CA PRO A 230 17.19 -20.95 -4.92
C PRO A 230 16.07 -20.47 -5.84
N PRO A 231 15.92 -19.14 -6.03
CA PRO A 231 14.93 -18.60 -6.96
C PRO A 231 14.95 -19.44 -8.23
N LYS A 232 13.81 -19.81 -8.82
CA LYS A 232 13.82 -20.68 -10.04
C LYS A 232 14.74 -20.14 -11.14
N ALA A 233 14.93 -18.81 -11.17
CA ALA A 233 15.90 -18.11 -12.01
C ALA A 233 17.36 -18.50 -11.75
N GLU A 234 17.74 -18.90 -10.54
CA GLU A 234 19.09 -19.31 -10.13
C GLU A 234 19.31 -20.82 -10.27
N SER A 235 18.40 -21.55 -10.94
CA SER A 235 18.62 -22.95 -11.28
C SER A 235 19.86 -23.13 -12.17
N ALA A 236 20.53 -24.28 -12.04
CA ALA A 236 21.73 -24.60 -12.83
C ALA A 236 21.47 -24.51 -14.35
N GLU A 237 20.25 -24.86 -14.78
CA GLU A 237 19.83 -24.75 -16.17
C GLU A 237 19.80 -23.29 -16.65
N VAL A 238 19.18 -22.37 -15.89
CA VAL A 238 19.15 -20.94 -16.24
C VAL A 238 20.56 -20.34 -16.22
N GLN A 239 21.37 -20.67 -15.21
CA GLN A 239 22.74 -20.16 -15.10
C GLN A 239 23.59 -20.54 -16.31
N SER A 240 23.44 -21.76 -16.84
CA SER A 240 24.17 -22.22 -18.02
C SER A 240 23.80 -21.50 -19.32
N LEU A 241 22.60 -20.90 -19.38
CA LEU A 241 22.06 -20.24 -20.58
C LEU A 241 22.27 -18.72 -20.57
N LEU A 242 22.49 -18.11 -19.39
CA LEU A 242 22.72 -16.67 -19.24
C LEU A 242 23.94 -16.22 -20.06
N GLY A 243 23.75 -15.18 -20.88
CA GLY A 243 24.80 -14.63 -21.74
C GLY A 243 25.07 -15.43 -23.04
N VAL A 244 24.57 -16.66 -23.13
CA VAL A 244 24.64 -17.51 -24.34
C VAL A 244 23.37 -17.38 -25.17
N VAL A 245 22.21 -17.40 -24.50
CA VAL A 245 20.87 -17.33 -25.09
C VAL A 245 20.20 -16.04 -24.62
N ASN A 246 19.33 -15.47 -25.45
CA ASN A 246 18.60 -14.27 -25.05
C ASN A 246 17.61 -14.56 -23.89
N ASP A 247 17.35 -13.55 -23.06
CA ASP A 247 16.50 -13.69 -21.87
C ASP A 247 15.07 -14.19 -22.19
N TYR A 248 14.58 -13.97 -23.42
CA TYR A 248 13.26 -14.43 -23.87
C TYR A 248 13.21 -15.96 -24.08
N GLU A 249 14.22 -16.52 -24.73
CA GLU A 249 14.28 -17.95 -25.03
C GLU A 249 14.62 -18.76 -23.76
N ILE A 250 15.39 -18.19 -22.83
CA ILE A 250 15.59 -18.77 -21.48
C ILE A 250 14.25 -18.84 -20.74
N ALA A 251 13.45 -17.77 -20.79
CA ALA A 251 12.13 -17.74 -20.15
C ALA A 251 11.19 -18.78 -20.73
N ARG A 252 11.18 -18.92 -22.07
CA ARG A 252 10.36 -19.91 -22.78
C ARG A 252 10.73 -21.35 -22.42
N ARG A 253 12.02 -21.65 -22.27
CA ARG A 253 12.52 -23.01 -21.99
C ARG A 253 12.33 -23.44 -20.54
N THR A 254 12.59 -22.53 -19.61
CA THR A 254 12.65 -22.84 -18.18
C THR A 254 11.34 -22.53 -17.46
N GLY A 255 10.40 -21.84 -18.12
CA GLY A 255 9.16 -21.36 -17.52
C GLY A 255 9.35 -20.26 -16.47
N VAL A 256 10.56 -19.72 -16.34
CA VAL A 256 10.89 -18.62 -15.43
C VAL A 256 10.52 -17.29 -16.11
N SER A 257 10.02 -16.33 -15.35
CA SER A 257 9.71 -14.99 -15.88
C SER A 257 10.95 -14.34 -16.51
N ARG A 258 10.77 -13.78 -17.70
CA ARG A 258 11.81 -13.00 -18.40
C ARG A 258 12.40 -11.92 -17.51
N SER A 259 11.58 -11.23 -16.72
CA SER A 259 12.03 -10.16 -15.81
C SER A 259 12.96 -10.67 -14.73
N ASP A 260 12.76 -11.90 -14.24
CA ASP A 260 13.61 -12.51 -13.22
C ASP A 260 14.95 -12.94 -13.80
N ILE A 261 14.96 -13.47 -15.03
CA ILE A 261 16.17 -13.79 -15.78
C ILE A 261 16.98 -12.53 -16.09
N THR A 262 16.34 -11.47 -16.58
CA THR A 262 17.01 -10.17 -16.84
C THR A 262 17.60 -9.59 -15.55
N ARG A 263 16.88 -9.65 -14.43
CA ARG A 263 17.39 -9.18 -13.14
C ARG A 263 18.58 -10.00 -12.66
N LEU A 264 18.54 -11.32 -12.81
CA LEU A 264 19.66 -12.20 -12.48
C LEU A 264 20.87 -11.91 -13.37
N ARG A 265 20.66 -11.77 -14.68
CA ARG A 265 21.69 -11.41 -15.66
C ARG A 265 22.42 -10.12 -15.26
N LEU A 266 21.65 -9.08 -14.93
CA LEU A 266 22.19 -7.78 -14.51
C LEU A 266 22.93 -7.87 -13.17
N ARG A 267 22.39 -8.63 -12.20
CA ARG A 267 23.04 -8.85 -10.89
C ARG A 267 24.40 -9.55 -11.05
N LEU A 268 24.51 -10.49 -11.98
CA LEU A 268 25.74 -11.20 -12.29
C LEU A 268 26.68 -10.44 -13.26
N GLY A 269 26.29 -9.24 -13.70
CA GLY A 269 27.10 -8.43 -14.62
C GLY A 269 27.24 -9.00 -16.03
N ILE A 270 26.37 -9.92 -16.43
CA ILE A 270 26.45 -10.61 -17.73
C ILE A 270 25.79 -9.75 -18.81
N ALA A 271 26.46 -9.55 -19.94
CA ALA A 271 25.89 -8.83 -21.08
C ALA A 271 24.73 -9.61 -21.72
N PRO A 272 23.70 -8.94 -22.28
CA PRO A 272 22.62 -9.65 -22.96
C PRO A 272 23.15 -10.34 -24.22
N ALA A 273 22.74 -11.59 -24.44
CA ALA A 273 23.10 -12.32 -25.63
C ALA A 273 22.46 -11.68 -26.88
N LYS A 274 23.26 -11.42 -27.91
CA LYS A 274 22.82 -10.78 -29.17
C LYS A 274 21.95 -11.71 -30.04
N SER A 275 22.06 -13.03 -29.87
CA SER A 275 21.32 -14.03 -30.64
C SER A 275 20.34 -14.82 -29.79
N GLY A 276 19.13 -15.05 -30.31
CA GLY A 276 18.13 -15.95 -29.69
C GLY A 276 18.38 -17.43 -29.95
N ARG A 277 19.49 -17.80 -30.58
CA ARG A 277 19.84 -19.20 -30.88
C ARG A 277 21.16 -19.54 -30.21
N LEU A 278 21.23 -20.75 -29.64
CA LEU A 278 22.50 -21.35 -29.24
C LEU A 278 23.47 -21.32 -30.43
N PRO A 279 24.77 -21.06 -30.22
CA PRO A 279 25.76 -21.26 -31.27
C PRO A 279 25.59 -22.69 -31.80
N ARG A 280 25.39 -22.82 -33.11
CA ARG A 280 25.33 -24.14 -33.76
C ARG A 280 26.58 -24.89 -33.34
N ARG A 281 26.43 -26.05 -32.69
CA ARG A 281 27.54 -26.98 -32.51
C ARG A 281 28.13 -27.18 -33.90
N LYS A 282 29.42 -26.86 -34.07
CA LYS A 282 30.12 -27.20 -35.32
C LYS A 282 29.85 -28.69 -35.56
N PRO A 283 29.38 -29.10 -36.75
CA PRO A 283 29.25 -30.52 -37.03
C PRO A 283 30.60 -31.17 -36.72
N ARG A 284 30.55 -32.27 -35.97
CA ARG A 284 31.70 -33.16 -35.76
C ARG A 284 32.22 -33.54 -37.15
N ALA A 285 33.54 -33.68 -37.27
CA ALA A 285 34.30 -33.93 -38.49
C ALA A 285 33.56 -34.77 -39.58
N PRO A 286 33.78 -34.49 -40.87
CA PRO A 286 33.03 -35.09 -41.97
C PRO A 286 33.26 -36.61 -41.97
N GLY A 287 32.23 -37.38 -41.61
CA GLY A 287 32.32 -38.84 -41.55
C GLY A 287 31.14 -39.55 -40.89
N SER A 288 30.03 -38.86 -40.59
CA SER A 288 28.83 -39.51 -40.07
C SER A 288 27.71 -39.34 -41.09
N ALA A 289 27.46 -40.40 -41.85
CA ALA A 289 26.36 -40.52 -42.79
C ALA A 289 25.02 -40.41 -42.05
N TYR A 290 24.28 -39.33 -42.30
CA TYR A 290 22.85 -39.26 -42.02
C TYR A 290 22.15 -38.51 -43.15
N ALA A 291 21.17 -39.22 -43.73
CA ALA A 291 20.10 -38.80 -44.63
C ALA A 291 20.06 -37.31 -45.01
N MET A 292 20.36 -37.05 -46.29
CA MET A 292 20.18 -35.74 -46.93
C MET A 292 18.73 -35.28 -46.85
N SER A 293 18.53 -34.07 -46.33
CA SER A 293 17.25 -33.36 -46.39
C SER A 293 16.98 -32.91 -47.84
N PRO A 294 15.75 -32.95 -48.37
CA PRO A 294 15.46 -32.77 -49.81
C PRO A 294 15.77 -31.39 -50.41
N HIS A 295 16.28 -30.43 -49.63
CA HIS A 295 16.46 -29.02 -50.05
C HIS A 295 17.91 -28.62 -50.36
N GLU A 296 18.85 -29.57 -50.48
CA GLU A 296 20.25 -29.28 -50.86
C GLU A 296 20.69 -29.93 -52.18
N ALA A 297 19.75 -30.18 -53.11
CA ALA A 297 20.11 -30.47 -54.50
C ALA A 297 20.40 -29.16 -55.25
N LYS A 298 21.57 -28.56 -54.98
CA LYS A 298 22.16 -27.53 -55.84
C LYS A 298 22.55 -28.17 -57.17
N GLY A 299 21.98 -27.65 -58.27
CA GLY A 299 22.59 -27.67 -59.59
C GLY A 299 22.83 -29.06 -60.19
N VAL A 300 21.78 -29.88 -60.31
CA VAL A 300 21.78 -30.86 -61.40
C VAL A 300 21.26 -30.12 -62.61
N ASP A 301 22.12 -29.91 -63.61
CA ASP A 301 21.74 -29.40 -64.93
C ASP A 301 20.70 -30.36 -65.52
N ARG A 302 19.41 -30.08 -65.25
CA ARG A 302 18.31 -30.78 -65.88
C ARG A 302 18.39 -30.47 -67.37
N ILE A 303 18.48 -31.50 -68.19
CA ILE A 303 18.36 -31.38 -69.63
C ILE A 303 16.88 -31.08 -69.92
N TRP A 304 16.59 -29.83 -70.29
CA TRP A 304 15.26 -29.41 -70.70
C TRP A 304 14.95 -29.98 -72.07
N THR A 305 13.77 -30.59 -72.24
CA THR A 305 13.31 -31.00 -73.57
C THR A 305 12.63 -29.83 -74.27
N GLN A 306 12.54 -29.90 -75.60
CA GLN A 306 11.88 -28.86 -76.39
C GLN A 306 10.40 -28.67 -76.02
N GLU A 307 9.73 -29.74 -75.57
CA GLU A 307 8.35 -29.71 -75.07
C GLU A 307 8.25 -28.97 -73.73
N GLU A 308 9.24 -29.12 -72.85
CA GLU A 308 9.28 -28.43 -71.55
C GLU A 308 9.61 -26.94 -71.70
N ASP A 309 10.53 -26.60 -72.60
CA ASP A 309 10.87 -25.20 -72.91
C ASP A 309 9.66 -24.46 -73.54
N ALA A 310 8.81 -25.16 -74.31
CA ALA A 310 7.59 -24.59 -74.89
C ALA A 310 6.50 -24.25 -73.85
N LEU A 311 6.57 -24.82 -72.64
CA LEU A 311 5.64 -24.52 -71.54
C LEU A 311 6.06 -23.28 -70.73
N LEU A 312 7.27 -22.76 -70.92
CA LEU A 312 7.75 -21.58 -70.22
C LEU A 312 7.02 -20.34 -70.76
N GLY A 313 6.37 -19.58 -69.89
CA GLY A 313 5.63 -18.37 -70.26
C GLY A 313 4.21 -18.60 -70.78
N THR A 314 3.74 -19.85 -70.94
CA THR A 314 2.34 -20.15 -71.30
C THR A 314 1.41 -20.18 -70.09
N ALA A 315 1.97 -20.36 -68.89
CA ALA A 315 1.29 -20.31 -67.60
C ALA A 315 2.26 -19.78 -66.54
N ALA A 316 1.75 -19.44 -65.35
CA ALA A 316 2.60 -19.02 -64.24
C ALA A 316 3.65 -20.08 -63.87
N ASP A 317 4.89 -19.64 -63.59
CA ASP A 317 6.04 -20.50 -63.30
C ASP A 317 5.76 -21.55 -62.20
N SER A 318 4.89 -21.25 -61.24
CA SER A 318 4.46 -22.19 -60.19
C SER A 318 3.60 -23.36 -60.72
N LYS A 319 2.73 -23.11 -61.71
CA LYS A 319 1.92 -24.15 -62.35
C LYS A 319 2.77 -25.03 -63.25
N VAL A 320 3.69 -24.42 -64.00
CA VAL A 320 4.65 -25.16 -64.85
C VAL A 320 5.56 -26.02 -63.98
N ALA A 321 6.03 -25.51 -62.85
CA ALA A 321 6.83 -26.27 -61.88
C ALA A 321 6.06 -27.48 -61.32
N ALA A 322 4.79 -27.29 -60.98
CA ALA A 322 3.93 -28.38 -60.50
C ALA A 322 3.68 -29.45 -61.59
N LEU A 323 3.48 -29.02 -62.85
CA LEU A 323 3.22 -29.91 -63.98
C LEU A 323 4.45 -30.75 -64.34
N LEU A 324 5.64 -30.14 -64.33
CA LEU A 324 6.92 -30.80 -64.62
C LEU A 324 7.55 -31.50 -63.42
N LYS A 325 6.92 -31.38 -62.23
CA LYS A 325 7.42 -31.88 -60.93
C LYS A 325 8.85 -31.41 -60.63
N VAL A 326 9.13 -30.14 -60.93
CA VAL A 326 10.42 -29.48 -60.69
C VAL A 326 10.28 -28.39 -59.65
N ASP A 327 11.42 -27.97 -59.09
CA ASP A 327 11.45 -26.81 -58.22
C ASP A 327 11.10 -25.53 -58.97
N PHE A 328 10.41 -24.62 -58.28
CA PHE A 328 10.00 -23.33 -58.83
C PHE A 328 11.18 -22.54 -59.39
N TRP A 329 12.32 -22.56 -58.69
CA TRP A 329 13.51 -21.82 -59.11
C TRP A 329 14.15 -22.37 -60.38
N ALA A 330 13.99 -23.66 -60.69
CA ALA A 330 14.48 -24.24 -61.92
C ALA A 330 13.73 -23.67 -63.14
N VAL A 331 12.39 -23.60 -63.07
CA VAL A 331 11.54 -22.98 -64.10
C VAL A 331 11.82 -21.49 -64.24
N PHE A 332 11.94 -20.77 -63.11
CA PHE A 332 12.21 -19.34 -63.11
C PHE A 332 13.57 -18.99 -63.76
N ASN A 333 14.62 -19.73 -63.40
CA ASN A 333 15.97 -19.52 -63.95
C ASN A 333 16.01 -19.89 -65.44
N ARG A 334 15.39 -20.99 -65.86
CA ARG A 334 15.32 -21.39 -67.26
C ARG A 334 14.55 -20.37 -68.13
N ARG A 335 13.41 -19.88 -67.66
CA ARG A 335 12.65 -18.80 -68.33
C ARG A 335 13.49 -17.54 -68.51
N LYS A 336 14.27 -17.18 -67.47
CA LYS A 336 15.22 -16.05 -67.50
C LYS A 336 16.35 -16.28 -68.51
N GLU A 337 16.92 -17.48 -68.56
CA GLU A 337 17.97 -17.86 -69.53
C GLU A 337 17.46 -17.78 -70.98
N MET A 338 16.21 -18.19 -71.22
CA MET A 338 15.58 -18.11 -72.55
C MET A 338 14.99 -16.73 -72.88
N ASN A 339 15.15 -15.73 -71.99
CA ASN A 339 14.58 -14.38 -72.15
C ASN A 339 13.06 -14.33 -72.40
N ILE A 340 12.31 -15.31 -71.89
CA ILE A 340 10.85 -15.35 -72.03
C ILE A 340 10.22 -14.45 -70.95
N PRO A 341 9.31 -13.51 -71.29
CA PRO A 341 8.64 -12.68 -70.29
C PRO A 341 7.77 -13.54 -69.35
N PRO A 342 7.55 -13.09 -68.10
CA PRO A 342 6.68 -13.81 -67.17
C PRO A 342 5.24 -13.84 -67.71
N TYR A 343 4.51 -14.93 -67.43
CA TYR A 343 3.11 -15.03 -67.81
C TYR A 343 2.28 -13.93 -67.13
N GLU A 344 1.72 -13.03 -67.94
CA GLU A 344 0.82 -11.98 -67.46
C GLU A 344 -0.59 -12.55 -67.29
N PHE A 345 -1.13 -12.46 -66.08
CA PHE A 345 -2.54 -12.74 -65.84
C PHE A 345 -3.36 -11.60 -66.45
N ALA A 346 -4.08 -11.88 -67.53
CA ALA A 346 -5.19 -11.02 -67.94
C ALA A 346 -6.26 -11.12 -66.84
N TYR A 347 -6.28 -10.15 -65.92
CA TYR A 347 -7.42 -9.97 -65.03
C TYR A 347 -8.60 -9.56 -65.90
N SER A 348 -9.52 -10.49 -66.14
CA SER A 348 -10.82 -10.23 -66.77
C SER A 348 -11.84 -9.85 -65.70
#